data_AF-A0A353RK06-F1
#
_entry.id   AF-A0A353RK06-F1
#
_cell.length_a   1.000
_cell.length_b   1.000
_cell.length_c   1.000
_cell.angle_alpha   90.00
_cell.angle_beta   90.00
_cell.angle_gamma   90.00
#
_symmetry.space_group_name_H-M   'P 1'
#
loop_
_entity.id
_entity.type
_entity.pdbx_description
1 polymer ?
#
loop_
_entity_poly.entity_id
_entity_poly.type
_entity_poly.pdbx_seq_one_letter_code
_entity_poly.pdbx_strand_id
1 'polypeptide(L)'
;CFAAEFNTIAVDDGIAMGHDGMLYSLPSRDMIADSIEYMVNAHKADALVCISNCDKITPGMLMAAMRLNIPAIFVSGGPMEAGKI
;
A
#
# COMPACT_ATOMS: atom_id res chain seq x y z
N CYS A 1 -19.45 -13.24 6.39
CA CYS A 1 -18.63 -12.15 5.84
C CYS A 1 -17.69 -12.75 4.80
N PHE A 2 -17.79 -12.31 3.56
CA PHE A 2 -16.84 -12.66 2.50
C PHE A 2 -15.66 -11.71 2.63
N ALA A 3 -14.45 -12.24 2.79
CA ALA A 3 -13.21 -11.46 2.79
C ALA A 3 -12.48 -11.74 1.47
N ALA A 4 -12.50 -10.78 0.57
CA ALA A 4 -11.77 -10.86 -0.70
C ALA A 4 -10.36 -10.28 -0.50
N GLU A 5 -9.36 -11.14 -0.49
CA GLU A 5 -7.96 -10.71 -0.48
C GLU A 5 -7.53 -10.27 -1.88
N PHE A 6 -6.84 -9.14 -1.97
CA PHE A 6 -6.16 -8.71 -3.17
C PHE A 6 -4.86 -7.98 -2.80
N ASN A 7 -3.92 -7.97 -3.74
CA ASN A 7 -2.61 -7.36 -3.56
C ASN A 7 -2.44 -6.18 -4.51
N THR A 8 -1.61 -5.22 -4.12
CA THR A 8 -1.20 -4.09 -4.95
C THR A 8 0.31 -4.11 -5.15
N ILE A 9 0.82 -3.24 -6.04
CA ILE A 9 2.25 -3.17 -6.34
C ILE A 9 3.04 -2.58 -5.15
N ALA A 10 4.32 -2.89 -5.11
CA ALA A 10 5.25 -2.38 -4.11
C ALA A 10 6.61 -2.16 -4.76
N VAL A 11 7.27 -1.05 -4.46
CA VAL A 11 8.66 -0.79 -4.84
C VAL A 11 9.50 -0.76 -3.55
N ASP A 12 10.62 -1.48 -3.56
CA ASP A 12 11.58 -1.46 -2.47
C ASP A 12 12.65 -0.39 -2.73
N ASP A 13 12.59 0.69 -1.94
CA ASP A 13 13.60 1.74 -2.00
C ASP A 13 14.99 1.22 -1.66
N GLY A 14 15.12 0.24 -0.76
CA GLY A 14 16.42 -0.32 -0.39
C GLY A 14 17.17 -0.89 -1.60
N ILE A 15 16.44 -1.48 -2.54
CA ILE A 15 17.00 -2.03 -3.79
C ILE A 15 17.12 -0.94 -4.86
N ALA A 16 16.12 -0.06 -4.99
CA ALA A 16 16.07 0.94 -6.05
C ALA A 16 17.05 2.11 -5.87
N MET A 17 17.66 2.23 -4.69
CA MET A 17 18.59 3.31 -4.37
C MET A 17 19.92 3.17 -5.13
N GLY A 18 20.36 4.27 -5.73
CA GLY A 18 21.65 4.34 -6.43
C GLY A 18 21.59 4.11 -7.95
N HIS A 19 20.40 3.97 -8.54
CA HIS A 19 20.20 3.92 -9.98
C HIS A 19 18.88 4.58 -10.39
N ASP A 20 18.60 4.64 -11.70
CA ASP A 20 17.43 5.33 -12.29
C ASP A 20 16.07 4.78 -11.83
N GLY A 21 16.06 3.61 -11.17
CA GLY A 21 14.85 3.00 -10.62
C GLY A 21 14.20 3.84 -9.53
N MET A 22 14.97 4.67 -8.82
CA MET A 22 14.46 5.53 -7.76
C MET A 22 13.43 6.55 -8.28
N LEU A 23 13.47 6.90 -9.58
CA LEU A 23 12.49 7.80 -10.20
C LEU A 23 11.06 7.22 -10.18
N TYR A 24 10.91 5.91 -10.05
CA TYR A 24 9.62 5.23 -9.98
C TYR A 24 9.09 5.03 -8.56
N SER A 25 9.91 5.31 -7.53
CA SER A 25 9.52 5.12 -6.13
C SER A 25 8.37 6.04 -5.72
N LEU A 26 8.53 7.37 -5.83
CA LEU A 26 7.49 8.32 -5.40
C LEU A 26 6.18 8.20 -6.21
N PRO A 27 6.21 8.06 -7.55
CA PRO A 27 4.99 7.87 -8.33
C PRO A 27 4.22 6.58 -7.98
N SER A 28 4.90 5.54 -7.47
CA SER A 28 4.23 4.28 -7.09
C SER A 28 3.16 4.46 -6.02
N ARG A 29 3.29 5.48 -5.16
CA ARG A 29 2.30 5.82 -4.13
C ARG A 29 0.91 6.07 -4.72
N ASP A 30 0.85 6.88 -5.78
CA ASP A 30 -0.42 7.27 -6.39
C ASP A 30 -1.02 6.08 -7.16
N MET A 31 -0.18 5.26 -7.80
CA MET A 31 -0.63 4.00 -8.42
C MET A 31 -1.23 3.01 -7.41
N ILE A 32 -0.65 2.90 -6.21
CA ILE A 32 -1.18 2.05 -5.13
C ILE A 32 -2.56 2.57 -4.69
N ALA A 33 -2.68 3.89 -4.52
CA ALA A 33 -3.94 4.50 -4.11
C ALA A 33 -5.04 4.20 -5.13
N ASP A 34 -4.75 4.44 -6.42
CA ASP A 34 -5.70 4.23 -7.51
C ASP A 34 -6.05 2.74 -7.68
N SER A 35 -5.08 1.84 -7.52
CA SER A 35 -5.29 0.38 -7.58
C SER A 35 -6.30 -0.11 -6.54
N ILE A 36 -6.21 0.38 -5.30
CA ILE A 36 -7.14 0.04 -4.22
C ILE A 36 -8.51 0.66 -4.49
N GLU A 37 -8.55 1.91 -4.93
CA GLU A 37 -9.77 2.63 -5.24
C GLU A 37 -10.59 1.92 -6.33
N TYR A 38 -9.93 1.43 -7.39
CA TYR A 38 -10.58 0.63 -8.43
C TYR A 38 -11.13 -0.69 -7.91
N MET A 39 -10.34 -1.42 -7.11
CA MET A 39 -10.77 -2.72 -6.58
C MET A 39 -11.98 -2.59 -5.67
N VAL A 40 -11.96 -1.63 -4.74
CA VAL A 40 -13.06 -1.40 -3.80
C VAL A 40 -14.32 -0.92 -4.51
N ASN A 41 -14.20 0.04 -5.44
CA ASN A 41 -15.36 0.58 -6.15
C ASN A 41 -16.00 -0.42 -7.12
N ALA A 42 -15.19 -1.27 -7.76
CA ALA A 42 -15.66 -2.31 -8.68
C ALA A 42 -16.39 -3.45 -7.96
N HIS A 43 -15.87 -3.89 -6.82
CA HIS A 43 -16.43 -5.01 -6.05
C HIS A 43 -17.42 -4.58 -4.96
N LYS A 44 -17.63 -3.27 -4.77
CA LYS A 44 -18.51 -2.69 -3.75
C LYS A 44 -18.20 -3.24 -2.36
N ALA A 45 -16.92 -3.19 -1.97
CA ALA A 45 -16.52 -3.63 -0.64
C ALA A 45 -17.02 -2.65 0.43
N ASP A 46 -17.60 -3.18 1.51
CA ASP A 46 -18.17 -2.41 2.62
C ASP A 46 -17.13 -1.89 3.61
N ALA A 47 -15.96 -2.55 3.68
CA ALA A 47 -14.88 -2.23 4.60
C ALA A 47 -13.52 -2.65 4.02
N LEU A 48 -12.46 -2.06 4.53
CA LEU A 48 -11.09 -2.28 4.07
C LEU A 48 -10.16 -2.65 5.23
N VAL A 49 -9.29 -3.63 5.01
CA VAL A 49 -8.16 -3.92 5.91
C VAL A 49 -6.87 -3.73 5.11
N CYS A 50 -6.12 -2.69 5.44
CA CYS A 50 -4.87 -2.34 4.77
C CYS A 50 -3.68 -2.92 5.54
N ILE A 51 -2.99 -3.90 4.96
CA ILE A 51 -1.71 -4.39 5.46
C ILE A 51 -0.61 -3.64 4.72
N SER A 52 -0.02 -2.64 5.37
CA SER A 52 0.99 -1.78 4.74
C SER A 52 2.36 -1.96 5.37
N ASN A 53 3.39 -1.93 4.54
CA ASN A 53 4.78 -1.85 4.99
C ASN A 53 5.58 -1.01 3.99
N CYS A 54 6.76 -0.50 4.36
CA CYS A 54 7.57 0.40 3.53
C CYS A 54 7.00 1.84 3.35
N ASP A 55 7.90 2.78 3.05
CA ASP A 55 7.67 4.23 3.10
C ASP A 55 6.56 4.71 2.14
N LYS A 56 6.49 4.17 0.92
CA LYS A 56 5.58 4.69 -0.13
C LYS A 56 4.21 3.98 -0.16
N ILE A 57 4.12 2.79 0.40
CA ILE A 57 2.90 1.97 0.39
C ILE A 57 1.93 2.46 1.47
N THR A 58 2.42 2.71 2.69
CA THR A 58 1.61 3.20 3.80
C THR A 58 0.82 4.48 3.45
N PRO A 59 1.43 5.55 2.91
CA PRO A 59 0.68 6.74 2.50
C PRO A 59 -0.23 6.47 1.29
N GLY A 60 0.14 5.59 0.35
CA GLY A 60 -0.73 5.23 -0.78
C GLY A 60 -2.03 4.55 -0.33
N MET A 61 -1.91 3.58 0.60
CA MET A 61 -3.07 2.91 1.20
C MET A 61 -3.91 3.88 2.05
N LEU A 62 -3.26 4.80 2.78
CA LEU A 62 -3.96 5.83 3.56
C LEU A 62 -4.76 6.77 2.65
N MET A 63 -4.18 7.19 1.53
CA MET A 63 -4.85 8.01 0.54
C MET A 63 -6.08 7.32 -0.05
N ALA A 64 -5.98 6.04 -0.41
CA ALA A 64 -7.14 5.27 -0.90
C ALA A 64 -8.25 5.19 0.15
N ALA A 65 -7.92 4.88 1.40
CA ALA A 65 -8.91 4.79 2.47
C ALA A 65 -9.62 6.13 2.71
N MET A 66 -8.89 7.25 2.69
CA MET A 66 -9.47 8.58 2.81
C MET A 66 -10.37 8.95 1.62
N ARG A 67 -9.98 8.59 0.39
CA ARG A 67 -10.80 8.84 -0.81
C ARG A 67 -12.09 8.03 -0.82
N LEU A 68 -12.03 6.76 -0.43
CA LEU A 68 -13.17 5.85 -0.40
C LEU A 68 -14.14 6.14 0.75
N ASN A 69 -13.63 6.69 1.87
CA ASN A 69 -14.42 7.06 3.05
C ASN A 69 -15.31 5.92 3.59
N ILE A 70 -14.77 4.69 3.59
CA ILE A 70 -15.37 3.49 4.17
C ILE A 70 -14.63 3.06 5.44
N PRO A 71 -15.22 2.24 6.33
CA PRO A 71 -14.53 1.71 7.49
C PRO A 71 -13.22 1.01 7.10
N ALA A 72 -12.09 1.54 7.56
CA ALA A 72 -10.76 1.04 7.21
C ALA A 72 -9.91 0.81 8.46
N ILE A 73 -9.23 -0.34 8.51
CA ILE A 73 -8.25 -0.67 9.55
C ILE A 73 -6.86 -0.77 8.90
N PHE A 74 -5.88 -0.14 9.53
CA PHE A 74 -4.47 -0.19 9.10
C PHE A 74 -3.67 -1.09 10.02
N VAL A 75 -3.02 -2.09 9.43
CA VAL A 75 -2.11 -3.01 10.12
C VAL A 75 -0.73 -2.83 9.51
N SER A 76 0.21 -2.33 10.33
CA SER A 76 1.62 -2.29 9.92
C SER A 76 2.20 -3.70 9.94
N GLY A 77 2.98 -4.06 8.91
CA GLY A 77 3.74 -5.31 8.90
C GLY A 77 4.87 -5.38 9.96
N GLY A 78 5.19 -4.24 10.58
CA GLY A 78 6.21 -4.14 11.62
C GLY A 78 7.62 -3.88 11.07
N PRO A 79 8.52 -3.36 11.93
CA PRO A 79 9.90 -3.09 11.57
C PRO A 79 10.71 -4.41 11.44
N MET A 80 11.76 -4.37 10.63
CA MET A 80 12.76 -5.44 10.57
C MET A 80 13.70 -5.35 11.77
N GLU A 81 13.97 -6.49 12.41
CA GLU A 81 14.97 -6.59 13.48
C GLU A 81 16.38 -6.26 12.97
N ALA A 82 17.21 -5.66 13.82
CA ALA A 82 18.59 -5.36 13.46
C ALA A 82 19.40 -6.64 13.20
N GLY A 83 20.15 -6.67 12.10
CA GLY A 83 21.09 -7.75 11.82
C GLY A 83 22.19 -7.82 12.89
N LYS A 84 22.50 -9.03 13.35
CA LYS A 84 23.70 -9.27 14.16
C LYS A 84 24.91 -9.30 13.23
N ILE A 85 25.95 -8.55 13.59
CA ILE A 85 27.24 -8.50 12.89
C ILE A 85 27.99 -9.82 13.11
#